data_AF-A0A9E2MES2-F1
#
_entry.id   AF-A0A9E2MES2-F1
#
_cell.length_a   1.000
_cell.length_b   1.000
_cell.length_c   1.000
_cell.angle_alpha   90.00
_cell.angle_beta   90.00
_cell.angle_gamma   90.00
#
_symmetry.space_group_name_H-M   'P 1'
#
loop_
_entity.id
_entity.type
_entity.pdbx_description
1 polymer ?
#
loop_
_entity_poly.entity_id
_entity_poly.type
_entity_poly.pdbx_seq_one_letter_code
_entity_poly.pdbx_strand_id
1 'polypeptide(L)'
;SADELGLKAGESVIAFFKASHVLIATGAVPNISARNKLPGRVVKIVEGAVNAEIDVKLAEGDTVVAIITEDAAESLSLKEGSDVVVIIKSTDVMIAK
;
A
#
# COMPACT_ATOMS: atom_id res chain seq x y z
N SER A 1 -19.91 -9.92 -6.35
CA SER A 1 -20.23 -9.59 -4.95
C SER A 1 -19.67 -10.67 -4.03
N ALA A 2 -19.72 -10.51 -2.70
CA ALA A 2 -19.31 -11.56 -1.77
C ALA A 2 -20.10 -12.86 -1.98
N ASP A 3 -21.39 -12.74 -2.31
CA ASP A 3 -22.27 -13.88 -2.61
C ASP A 3 -21.88 -14.59 -3.92
N GLU A 4 -21.57 -13.84 -4.98
CA GLU A 4 -21.12 -14.41 -6.26
C GLU A 4 -19.78 -15.13 -6.14
N LEU A 5 -18.89 -14.64 -5.27
CA LEU A 5 -17.61 -15.29 -4.95
C LEU A 5 -17.76 -16.43 -3.93
N GLY A 6 -18.97 -16.63 -3.38
CA GLY A 6 -19.25 -17.66 -2.38
C GLY A 6 -18.37 -17.53 -1.13
N LEU A 7 -18.06 -16.30 -0.71
CA LEU A 7 -17.19 -16.02 0.43
C LEU A 7 -17.90 -16.35 1.74
N LYS A 8 -17.19 -17.03 2.64
CA LYS A 8 -17.67 -17.31 4.01
C LYS A 8 -16.68 -16.78 5.04
N ALA A 9 -17.20 -16.42 6.21
CA ALA A 9 -16.36 -16.01 7.33
C ALA A 9 -15.36 -17.13 7.69
N GLY A 10 -14.10 -16.75 7.88
CA GLY A 10 -13.00 -17.68 8.17
C GLY A 10 -12.31 -18.27 6.94
N GLU A 11 -12.76 -17.97 5.72
CA GLU A 11 -12.06 -18.39 4.50
C GLU A 11 -10.89 -17.48 4.18
N SER A 12 -9.79 -18.08 3.73
CA SER A 12 -8.66 -17.36 3.16
C SER A 12 -8.99 -16.90 1.74
N VAL A 13 -8.59 -15.68 1.41
CA VAL A 13 -8.73 -15.08 0.09
C VAL A 13 -7.42 -14.43 -0.32
N ILE A 14 -7.26 -14.20 -1.62
CA ILE A 14 -6.17 -13.40 -2.16
C ILE A 14 -6.73 -12.00 -2.42
N ALA A 15 -6.08 -10.98 -1.84
CA ALA A 15 -6.35 -9.59 -2.16
C ALA A 15 -5.26 -9.06 -3.09
N PHE A 16 -5.65 -8.39 -4.17
CA PHE A 16 -4.71 -7.73 -5.09
C PHE A 16 -5.22 -6.35 -5.45
N PHE A 17 -4.28 -5.43 -5.60
CA PHE A 17 -4.52 -4.02 -5.93
C PHE A 17 -3.34 -3.53 -6.76
N LYS A 18 -3.55 -2.48 -7.55
CA LYS A 18 -2.50 -1.93 -8.42
C LYS A 18 -1.55 -1.07 -7.59
N ALA A 19 -0.23 -1.20 -7.82
CA ALA A 19 0.78 -0.42 -7.13
C ALA A 19 0.58 1.11 -7.25
N SER A 20 0.00 1.59 -8.34
CA SER A 20 -0.32 3.01 -8.55
C SER A 20 -1.54 3.51 -7.75
N HIS A 21 -2.28 2.63 -7.08
CA HIS A 21 -3.39 3.00 -6.17
C HIS A 21 -2.96 2.93 -4.69
N VAL A 22 -1.66 2.71 -4.45
CA VAL A 22 -1.08 2.69 -3.12
C VAL A 22 -0.59 4.10 -2.77
N LEU A 23 -1.02 4.60 -1.62
CA LEU A 23 -0.56 5.86 -1.06
C LEU A 23 0.41 5.59 0.09
N ILE A 24 1.38 6.49 0.27
CA ILE A 24 2.36 6.44 1.34
C ILE A 24 2.21 7.67 2.23
N ALA A 25 2.24 7.47 3.55
CA ALA A 25 2.36 8.54 4.54
C ALA A 25 3.51 8.25 5.51
N THR A 26 4.25 9.28 5.92
CA THR A 26 5.36 9.20 6.89
C THR A 26 4.93 9.57 8.32
N GLY A 27 3.63 9.65 8.59
CA GLY A 27 3.08 10.06 9.87
C GLY A 27 1.66 9.57 10.12
N ALA A 28 1.03 10.08 11.19
CA ALA A 28 -0.34 9.72 11.55
C ALA A 28 -1.34 10.22 10.50
N VAL A 29 -2.32 9.38 10.14
CA VAL A 29 -3.31 9.70 9.11
C VAL A 29 -4.74 9.62 9.66
N PRO A 30 -5.16 10.60 10.49
CA PRO A 30 -6.49 10.63 11.04
C PRO A 30 -7.53 11.04 9.99
N ASN A 31 -8.78 10.60 10.17
CA ASN A 31 -9.96 11.16 9.48
C ASN A 31 -9.93 11.15 7.93
N ILE A 32 -9.43 10.07 7.33
CA ILE A 32 -9.54 9.84 5.87
C ILE A 32 -10.49 8.68 5.55
N SER A 33 -11.10 8.71 4.36
CA SER A 33 -12.08 7.69 3.92
C SER A 33 -11.45 6.36 3.47
N ALA A 34 -10.14 6.35 3.19
CA ALA A 34 -9.42 5.10 2.92
C ALA A 34 -9.28 4.29 4.21
N ARG A 35 -9.71 3.02 4.14
CA ARG A 35 -9.87 2.15 5.31
C ARG A 35 -8.68 1.24 5.56
N ASN A 36 -7.97 0.83 4.51
CA ASN A 36 -6.80 -0.03 4.67
C ASN A 36 -5.59 0.87 4.96
N LYS A 37 -5.06 0.75 6.18
CA LYS A 37 -3.88 1.48 6.65
C LYS A 37 -2.95 0.44 7.27
N LEU A 38 -1.85 0.17 6.58
CA LEU A 38 -0.93 -0.91 6.92
C LEU A 38 0.41 -0.27 7.29
N PRO A 39 0.80 -0.29 8.58
CA PRO A 39 2.12 0.17 8.99
C PRO A 39 3.21 -0.70 8.37
N GLY A 40 4.30 -0.07 7.95
CA GLY A 40 5.43 -0.76 7.36
C GLY A 40 6.68 0.10 7.35
N ARG A 41 7.74 -0.47 6.78
CA ARG A 41 9.04 0.18 6.63
C ARG A 41 9.52 0.06 5.20
N VAL A 42 10.02 1.16 4.65
CA VAL A 42 10.62 1.17 3.31
C VAL A 42 11.87 0.30 3.32
N VAL A 43 11.95 -0.66 2.39
CA VAL A 43 13.10 -1.57 2.26
C VAL A 43 13.88 -1.37 0.97
N LYS A 44 13.29 -0.71 -0.03
CA LYS A 44 13.95 -0.37 -1.29
C LYS A 44 13.23 0.81 -1.94
N ILE A 45 13.99 1.67 -2.61
CA ILE A 45 13.48 2.73 -3.48
C ILE A 45 14.16 2.56 -4.84
N VAL A 46 13.37 2.52 -5.90
CA VAL A 46 13.87 2.63 -7.28
C VAL A 46 13.40 3.99 -7.82
N GLU A 47 14.34 4.92 -7.87
CA GLU A 47 14.12 6.25 -8.42
C GLU A 47 13.91 6.17 -9.94
N GLY A 48 13.06 7.05 -10.47
CA GLY A 48 12.81 7.16 -11.89
C GLY A 48 12.66 8.61 -12.33
N ALA A 49 12.55 8.83 -13.64
CA ALA A 49 12.48 10.20 -14.17
C ALA A 49 11.18 10.95 -13.81
N VAL A 50 10.13 10.23 -13.45
CA VAL A 50 8.79 10.78 -13.14
C VAL A 50 8.15 10.04 -11.98
N ASN A 51 8.32 8.72 -11.91
CA ASN A 51 7.78 7.88 -10.86
C ASN A 51 8.91 7.14 -10.13
N ALA A 52 8.73 6.97 -8.83
CA ALA A 52 9.52 6.11 -7.97
C ALA A 52 8.74 4.83 -7.64
N GLU A 53 9.44 3.72 -7.58
CA GLU A 53 8.94 2.47 -7.00
C GLU A 53 9.42 2.34 -5.56
N ILE A 54 8.48 2.16 -4.63
CA ILE A 54 8.75 2.06 -3.21
C ILE A 54 8.32 0.68 -2.72
N ASP A 55 9.28 -0.12 -2.29
CA ASP A 55 9.00 -1.41 -1.65
C ASP A 55 8.88 -1.18 -0.14
N VAL A 56 7.73 -1.55 0.41
CA VAL A 56 7.43 -1.42 1.84
C VAL A 56 7.20 -2.78 2.45
N LYS A 57 8.04 -3.16 3.42
CA LYS A 57 7.83 -4.34 4.25
C LYS A 57 6.77 -4.03 5.31
N LEU A 58 5.65 -4.73 5.27
CA LEU A 58 4.61 -4.63 6.28
C LEU A 58 5.03 -5.36 7.55
N ALA A 59 4.44 -4.97 8.69
CA ALA A 59 4.69 -5.62 9.98
C ALA A 59 4.38 -7.14 9.98
N GLU A 60 3.35 -7.54 9.22
CA GLU A 60 2.89 -8.93 9.08
C GLU A 60 3.70 -9.75 8.05
N GLY A 61 4.79 -9.19 7.51
CA GLY A 61 5.76 -9.92 6.70
C GLY A 61 5.60 -9.82 5.18
N ASP A 62 4.46 -9.37 4.66
CA ASP A 62 4.33 -9.13 3.22
C ASP A 62 5.07 -7.85 2.78
N THR A 63 5.46 -7.80 1.50
CA THR A 63 6.00 -6.58 0.88
C THR A 63 4.95 -5.99 -0.05
N VAL A 64 4.62 -4.72 0.13
CA VAL A 64 3.77 -3.95 -0.78
C VAL A 64 4.64 -3.06 -1.65
N VAL A 65 4.37 -3.05 -2.95
CA VAL A 65 4.99 -2.14 -3.90
C VAL A 65 4.05 -0.97 -4.16
N ALA A 66 4.56 0.25 -4.04
CA ALA A 66 3.86 1.47 -4.40
C ALA A 66 4.57 2.17 -5.56
N ILE A 67 3.79 2.70 -6.50
CA ILE A 67 4.30 3.60 -7.55
C ILE A 67 3.75 5.00 -7.26
N ILE A 68 4.63 5.91 -6.88
CA ILE A 68 4.33 7.33 -6.62
C ILE A 68 5.19 8.22 -7.52
N THR A 69 4.89 9.51 -7.60
CA THR A 69 5.75 10.44 -8.33
C THR A 69 7.08 10.61 -7.61
N GLU A 70 8.15 10.86 -8.36
CA GLU A 70 9.48 11.13 -7.80
C GLU A 70 9.41 12.34 -6.82
N ASP A 71 8.75 13.42 -7.25
CA ASP A 71 8.49 14.60 -6.42
C ASP A 71 7.82 14.27 -5.08
N ALA A 72 6.94 13.26 -5.04
CA ALA A 72 6.26 12.85 -3.81
C ALA A 72 7.21 12.07 -2.89
N ALA A 73 8.06 11.19 -3.44
CA ALA A 73 9.08 10.47 -2.69
C ALA A 73 10.07 11.45 -2.03
N GLU A 74 10.52 12.46 -2.79
CA GLU A 74 11.40 13.53 -2.30
C GLU A 74 10.72 14.39 -1.23
N SER A 75 9.48 14.84 -1.49
CA SER A 75 8.71 15.68 -0.56
C SER A 75 8.44 14.99 0.77
N LEU A 76 8.25 13.68 0.75
CA LEU A 76 8.10 12.85 1.95
C LEU A 76 9.46 12.50 2.60
N SER A 77 10.57 12.88 1.97
CA SER A 77 11.94 12.54 2.39
C SER A 77 12.10 11.04 2.63
N LEU A 78 11.53 10.22 1.73
CA LEU A 78 11.61 8.78 1.81
C LEU A 78 13.06 8.33 1.62
N LYS A 79 13.45 7.34 2.42
CA LYS A 79 14.71 6.63 2.32
C LYS A 79 14.48 5.20 2.80
N GLU A 80 15.39 4.31 2.44
CA GLU A 80 15.41 2.98 3.03
C GLU A 80 15.47 3.08 4.57
N GLY A 81 14.62 2.31 5.23
CA GLY A 81 14.44 2.35 6.67
C GLY A 81 13.41 3.35 7.19
N SER A 82 12.81 4.19 6.35
CA SER A 82 11.72 5.09 6.76
C SER A 82 10.49 4.29 7.22
N ASP A 83 9.96 4.62 8.39
CA ASP A 83 8.68 4.12 8.87
C ASP A 83 7.54 4.85 8.15
N VAL A 84 6.61 4.08 7.59
CA VAL A 84 5.53 4.59 6.75
C VAL A 84 4.21 3.87 7.04
N VAL A 85 3.11 4.46 6.59
CA VAL A 85 1.80 3.82 6.52
C VAL A 85 1.42 3.70 5.05
N VAL A 86 1.21 2.47 4.61
CA VAL A 86 0.65 2.12 3.30
C VAL A 86 -0.87 2.27 3.37
N ILE A 87 -1.46 3.03 2.46
CA ILE A 87 -2.88 3.34 2.47
C ILE A 87 -3.50 2.95 1.14
N ILE A 88 -4.56 2.16 1.20
CA ILE A 88 -5.28 1.67 0.02
C ILE A 88 -6.77 1.88 0.24
N LYS A 89 -7.45 2.54 -0.70
CA LYS A 89 -8.89 2.73 -0.62
C LYS A 89 -9.60 1.40 -0.90
N SER A 90 -10.68 1.12 -0.17
CA SER A 90 -11.39 -0.17 -0.28
C SER A 90 -11.88 -0.50 -1.69
N THR A 91 -12.18 0.53 -2.50
CA THR A 91 -12.65 0.38 -3.88
C THR A 91 -11.57 -0.02 -4.87
N ASP A 92 -10.30 0.01 -4.47
CA ASP A 92 -9.14 -0.33 -5.31
C ASP A 92 -8.60 -1.75 -5.02
N VAL A 93 -9.23 -2.45 -4.07
CA VAL A 93 -8.88 -3.83 -3.70
C VAL A 93 -9.82 -4.78 -4.42
N MET A 94 -9.23 -5.73 -5.15
CA MET A 94 -9.92 -6.87 -5.72
C MET A 94 -9.67 -8.11 -4.85
N ILE A 95 -10.70 -8.94 -4.72
CA ILE A 95 -10.67 -10.19 -3.97
C ILE A 95 -10.81 -11.33 -4.96
N ALA A 96 -9.92 -12.32 -4.88
CA ALA A 96 -10.04 -13.61 -5.55
C ALA A 96 -10.07 -14.74 -4.51
N LYS A 97 -10.78 -15.78 -4.89
CA LYS A 97 -10.86 -17.07 -4.19
C LYS A 97 -10.45 -18.15 -5.15
#